data_AF-R9H2S4-F1
#
_entry.id   AF-R9H2S4-F1
#
_cell.length_a   1.000
_cell.length_b   1.000
_cell.length_c   1.000
_cell.angle_alpha   90.00
_cell.angle_beta   90.00
_cell.angle_gamma   90.00
#
_symmetry.space_group_name_H-M   'P 1'
#
loop_
_entity.id
_entity.type
_entity.pdbx_description
1 polymer ?
#
loop_
_entity_poly.entity_id
_entity_poly.type
_entity_poly.pdbx_seq_one_letter_code
_entity_poly.pdbx_strand_id
1 'polypeptide(L)'
;MALLYVLAGIIILLILILKKLNPMLALLIVSILTGLMLSMPPEKLMLSIGNGIGNTLGGMVMILTLGAMVGKLAEDSGGYSSR
;
A
#
# COMPACT_ATOMS: atom_id res chain seq x y z
N MET A 1 -19.44 -7.23 17.77
CA MET A 1 -19.41 -5.85 17.21
C MET A 1 -18.18 -5.60 16.37
N ALA A 2 -16.95 -5.79 16.87
CA ALA A 2 -15.73 -5.62 16.08
C ALA A 2 -15.71 -6.42 14.75
N LEU A 3 -16.18 -7.67 14.76
CA LEU A 3 -16.22 -8.51 13.57
C LEU A 3 -17.12 -7.94 12.44
N LEU A 4 -18.23 -7.27 12.79
CA LEU A 4 -19.13 -6.64 11.82
C LEU A 4 -18.46 -5.45 11.13
N TYR A 5 -17.74 -4.62 11.89
CA TYR A 5 -16.98 -3.49 11.33
C TYR A 5 -15.83 -3.94 10.43
N VAL A 6 -15.14 -5.03 10.82
CA VAL A 6 -14.10 -5.63 9.99
C VAL A 6 -14.69 -6.19 8.69
N LEU A 7 -15.81 -6.92 8.77
CA LEU A 7 -16.50 -7.46 7.58
C LEU A 7 -16.94 -6.35 6.63
N ALA A 8 -17.53 -5.27 7.16
CA ALA A 8 -17.91 -4.09 6.40
C ALA A 8 -16.69 -3.41 5.74
N GLY A 9 -15.58 -3.30 6.46
CA GLY A 9 -14.32 -2.77 5.94
C GLY A 9 -13.78 -3.56 4.75
N ILE A 10 -13.80 -4.90 4.83
CA ILE A 10 -13.36 -5.79 3.75
C ILE A 10 -14.25 -5.61 2.51
N ILE A 11 -15.57 -5.52 2.68
CA ILE A 11 -16.52 -5.30 1.58
C ILE A 11 -16.25 -3.94 0.90
N ILE A 12 -16.05 -2.87 1.67
CA ILE A 12 -15.73 -1.54 1.15
C ILE A 12 -14.41 -1.57 0.36
N LEU A 13 -13.39 -2.27 0.88
CA LEU A 13 -12.08 -2.41 0.24
C LEU A 13 -12.21 -3.12 -1.12
N LEU A 14 -12.94 -4.24 -1.16
CA LEU A 14 -13.23 -4.96 -2.41
C LEU A 14 -13.94 -4.07 -3.43
N ILE A 15 -14.96 -3.29 -3.02
CA ILE A 15 -15.68 -2.37 -3.90
C ILE A 15 -14.74 -1.29 -4.48
N LEU A 16 -13.85 -0.73 -3.65
CA LEU A 16 -12.87 0.27 -4.09
C LEU A 16 -11.87 -0.30 -5.11
N ILE A 17 -11.38 -1.53 -4.89
CA ILE A 17 -10.49 -2.22 -5.83
C ILE A 17 -11.21 -2.51 -7.16
N LEU A 18 -12.46 -3.00 -7.10
CA LEU A 18 -13.26 -3.27 -8.29
C LEU A 18 -13.56 -2.00 -9.11
N LYS A 19 -13.59 -0.84 -8.45
CA LYS A 19 -13.67 0.49 -9.09
C LYS A 19 -12.36 0.96 -9.75
N LYS A 20 -11.37 0.07 -9.94
CA LYS A 20 -10.05 0.36 -10.51
C LYS A 20 -9.22 1.38 -9.73
N LEU A 21 -9.50 1.59 -8.44
CA LEU A 21 -8.61 2.37 -7.61
C LEU A 21 -7.34 1.56 -7.32
N ASN A 22 -6.20 2.24 -7.24
CA ASN A 22 -4.94 1.60 -6.85
C ASN A 22 -5.15 0.92 -5.47
N PRO A 23 -4.84 -0.38 -5.33
CA PRO A 23 -5.03 -1.11 -4.08
C PRO A 23 -4.41 -0.41 -2.87
N MET A 24 -3.28 0.28 -3.04
CA MET A 24 -2.62 1.02 -1.97
C MET A 24 -3.48 2.20 -1.47
N LEU A 25 -4.08 2.96 -2.39
CA LEU A 25 -4.97 4.07 -2.07
C LEU A 25 -6.26 3.55 -1.43
N ALA A 26 -6.82 2.46 -1.97
CA ALA A 26 -8.00 1.82 -1.41
C ALA A 26 -7.77 1.37 0.04
N LEU A 27 -6.63 0.72 0.32
CA LEU A 27 -6.24 0.29 1.66
C LEU A 27 -6.11 1.45 2.64
N LEU A 28 -5.52 2.56 2.20
CA LEU A 28 -5.36 3.78 3.02
C LEU A 28 -6.71 4.36 3.43
N ILE A 29 -7.61 4.53 2.45
CA ILE A 29 -8.95 5.06 2.66
C ILE A 29 -9.76 4.13 3.59
N VAL A 30 -9.72 2.81 3.36
CA VAL A 30 -10.44 1.85 4.20
C VAL A 30 -9.87 1.81 5.61
N SER A 31 -8.54 1.86 5.78
CA SER A 31 -7.92 1.85 7.11
C SER A 31 -8.27 3.07 7.93
N ILE A 32 -8.36 4.24 7.30
CA ILE A 32 -8.82 5.47 7.96
C ILE A 32 -10.31 5.35 8.33
N LEU A 33 -11.16 4.94 7.39
CA LEU A 33 -12.60 4.77 7.63
C LEU A 33 -12.91 3.76 8.74
N THR A 34 -12.28 2.58 8.67
CA THR A 34 -12.49 1.51 9.65
C THR A 34 -11.90 1.86 11.01
N GLY A 35 -10.75 2.53 11.06
CA GLY A 35 -10.14 2.99 12.30
C GLY A 35 -10.95 4.09 13.01
N LEU A 36 -11.59 4.98 12.25
CA LEU A 36 -12.56 5.95 12.78
C LEU A 36 -13.82 5.25 13.33
N MET A 37 -14.38 4.30 12.56
CA MET A 37 -15.54 3.51 12.98
C MET A 37 -15.29 2.67 14.23
N LEU A 38 -14.06 2.20 14.42
CA LEU A 38 -13.65 1.38 15.56
C LEU A 38 -13.20 2.22 16.77
N SER A 39 -13.23 3.55 16.66
CA SER A 39 -12.75 4.49 17.69
C SER A 39 -11.34 4.13 18.19
N MET A 40 -10.45 3.76 17.26
CA MET A 40 -9.07 3.46 17.61
C MET A 40 -8.32 4.73 18.02
N PRO A 41 -7.43 4.66 19.02
CA PRO A 41 -6.51 5.76 19.32
C PRO A 41 -5.71 6.13 18.07
N PRO A 42 -5.51 7.43 17.78
CA PRO A 42 -4.83 7.88 16.57
C PRO A 42 -3.41 7.31 16.41
N GLU A 43 -2.68 7.13 17.51
CA GLU A 43 -1.37 6.45 17.48
C GLU A 43 -1.47 5.00 16.99
N LYS A 44 -2.44 4.21 17.48
CA LYS A 44 -2.63 2.81 17.07
C LYS A 44 -3.09 2.70 15.61
N LEU A 45 -3.89 3.66 15.16
CA LEU A 45 -4.37 3.74 13.79
C LEU A 45 -3.20 4.00 12.83
N MET A 46 -2.36 5.00 13.12
CA MET A 46 -1.17 5.29 12.32
C MET A 46 -0.18 4.13 12.30
N LEU A 47 0.04 3.47 13.44
CA LEU A 47 0.89 2.27 13.53
C LEU A 47 0.32 1.11 12.68
N SER A 48 -0.99 0.86 12.70
CA SER A 48 -1.60 -0.18 11.87
C SER A 48 -1.49 0.11 10.37
N ILE A 49 -1.72 1.35 9.95
CA ILE A 49 -1.55 1.76 8.55
C ILE A 49 -0.09 1.57 8.11
N GLY A 50 0.84 2.06 8.93
CA GLY A 50 2.28 1.92 8.68
C GLY A 50 2.73 0.47 8.58
N ASN A 51 2.25 -0.39 9.49
CA ASN A 51 2.56 -1.81 9.46
C ASN A 51 1.97 -2.52 8.23
N GLY A 52 0.73 -2.23 7.85
CA GLY A 52 0.09 -2.85 6.67
C GLY A 52 0.81 -2.49 5.36
N ILE A 53 1.06 -1.20 5.16
CA ILE A 53 1.82 -0.69 4.01
C ILE A 53 3.26 -1.21 4.04
N GLY A 54 3.93 -1.09 5.20
CA GLY A 54 5.32 -1.52 5.39
C GLY A 54 5.52 -3.01 5.16
N ASN A 55 4.56 -3.87 5.54
CA ASN A 55 4.65 -5.31 5.27
C ASN A 55 4.48 -5.62 3.77
N THR A 56 3.66 -4.83 3.07
CA THR A 56 3.47 -4.96 1.62
C THR A 56 4.71 -4.47 0.87
N LEU A 57 5.20 -3.27 1.18
CA LEU A 57 6.40 -2.71 0.55
C LEU A 57 7.66 -3.46 0.94
N GLY A 58 7.78 -3.92 2.19
CA GLY A 58 8.98 -4.58 2.72
C GLY A 58 9.40 -5.79 1.91
N GLY A 59 8.45 -6.63 1.49
CA GLY A 59 8.72 -7.78 0.62
C GLY A 59 9.16 -7.39 -0.79
N MET A 60 8.72 -6.24 -1.29
CA MET A 60 9.05 -5.75 -2.63
C MET A 60 10.27 -4.81 -2.65
N VAL A 61 10.67 -4.24 -1.51
CA VAL A 61 11.71 -3.20 -1.41
C VAL A 61 13.03 -3.67 -2.01
N MET A 62 13.47 -4.89 -1.70
CA MET A 62 14.73 -5.42 -2.23
C MET A 62 14.70 -5.55 -3.76
N ILE A 63 13.59 -6.02 -4.32
CA ILE A 63 13.43 -6.19 -5.77
C ILE A 63 13.36 -4.83 -6.46
N LEU A 64 12.62 -3.88 -5.89
CA LEU A 64 12.47 -2.53 -6.43
C LEU A 64 13.79 -1.75 -6.40
N THR A 65 14.56 -1.85 -5.31
CA THR A 65 15.86 -1.16 -5.18
C THR A 65 16.90 -1.76 -6.12
N LEU A 66 17.01 -3.08 -6.20
CA LEU A 66 17.90 -3.74 -7.14
C LEU A 66 17.50 -3.44 -8.60
N GLY A 67 16.21 -3.48 -8.92
CA GLY A 67 15.72 -3.10 -10.25
C GLY A 67 16.05 -1.65 -10.62
N ALA A 68 15.92 -0.71 -9.67
CA ALA A 68 16.31 0.69 -9.87
C ALA A 68 17.83 0.85 -10.08
N MET A 69 18.65 0.12 -9.33
CA MET A 69 20.11 0.11 -9.52
C MET A 69 20.49 -0.46 -10.88
N VAL A 70 19.89 -1.55 -11.31
CA VAL A 70 20.12 -2.15 -12.64
C VAL A 70 19.67 -1.21 -13.76
N GLY A 71 18.52 -0.56 -13.61
CA GLY A 71 18.03 0.45 -14.55
C GLY A 71 19.04 1.60 -14.72
N LYS A 72 19.54 2.12 -13.60
CA LYS A 72 20.57 3.18 -13.62
C LYS A 72 21.88 2.72 -14.26
N LEU A 73 22.34 1.50 -13.96
CA LEU A 73 23.52 0.92 -14.60
C LEU A 73 23.32 0.75 -16.13
N ALA A 74 22.09 0.45 -16.57
CA ALA A 74 21.75 0.35 -17.99
C ALA A 74 21.71 1.71 -18.70
N GLU A 75 21.27 2.77 -18.01
CA GLU A 75 21.33 4.15 -18.48
C GLU A 75 22.79 4.64 -18.58
N ASP A 76 23.59 4.40 -17.54
CA ASP A 76 25.00 4.82 -17.45
C ASP A 76 25.91 4.08 -18.46
N SER A 77 25.54 2.86 -18.89
CA SER A 77 26.31 2.06 -19.86
C SER A 77 26.05 2.42 -21.34
N GLY A 78 25.33 3.51 -21.62
CA GLY A 78 25.18 4.04 -22.98
C GLY A 78 24.12 3.34 -23.83
N GLY A 79 23.28 2.48 -23.24
CA GLY A 79 22.23 1.75 -23.95
C GLY A 79 21.09 2.62 -24.50
N TYR A 80 21.01 3.89 -24.10
CA TYR A 80 19.94 4.83 -24.46
C TYR A 80 20.40 6.14 -25.12
N SER A 81 21.71 6.43 -25.21
CA SER A 81 22.22 7.68 -25.81
C SER A 81 22.82 7.52 -27.21
N SER A 82 22.82 6.30 -27.76
CA SER A 82 23.28 6.04 -29.13
C SER A 82 22.18 6.20 -30.21
N ARG A 83 21.03 6.81 -29.87
CA ARG A 83 20.02 7.36 -30.81
C ARG A 83 19.32 8.57 -30.22
#